data_AF-S0GLV6-F1
#
_entry.id   AF-S0GLV6-F1
#
_cell.length_a   1.000
_cell.length_b   1.000
_cell.length_c   1.000
_cell.angle_alpha   90.00
_cell.angle_beta   90.00
_cell.angle_gamma   90.00
#
_symmetry.space_group_name_H-M   'P 1'
#
loop_
_entity.id
_entity.type
_entity.pdbx_description
1 polymer ?
#
loop_
_entity_poly.entity_id
_entity_poly.type
_entity_poly.pdbx_seq_one_letter_code
_entity_poly.pdbx_strand_id
1 'polypeptide(L)'
;MDTLERMPFKARKAVFDKLLEVADVANLSKDERILYDEALKRYRDYKNTIDYAEEKGVEKGIKIGKEKGKTEEQRLIAANFKKRGVNTEMIAQCTGLSIEEIDNL
;
A
#
# COMPACT_ATOMS: atom_id res chain seq x y z
N MET A 1 -32.61 16.76 -23.82
CA MET A 1 -33.23 15.44 -23.56
C MET A 1 -34.58 15.25 -24.24
N ASP A 2 -35.15 16.27 -24.90
CA ASP A 2 -36.53 16.26 -25.40
C ASP A 2 -36.75 15.48 -26.71
N THR A 3 -35.69 15.23 -27.49
CA THR A 3 -35.78 14.58 -28.81
C THR A 3 -35.92 13.06 -28.73
N LEU A 4 -35.28 12.41 -27.74
CA LEU A 4 -35.34 10.96 -27.57
C LEU A 4 -36.71 10.51 -27.06
N GLU A 5 -37.29 11.27 -26.14
CA GLU A 5 -38.59 10.97 -25.51
C GLU A 5 -39.77 11.11 -26.48
N ARG A 6 -39.65 12.00 -27.48
CA ARG A 6 -40.67 12.24 -28.51
C ARG A 6 -40.59 11.26 -29.69
N MET A 7 -39.54 10.44 -29.78
CA MET A 7 -39.38 9.50 -30.89
C MET A 7 -40.32 8.28 -30.76
N PRO A 8 -40.81 7.73 -31.88
CA PRO A 8 -41.53 6.46 -31.88
C PRO A 8 -40.70 5.35 -31.23
N PHE A 9 -41.36 4.42 -30.53
CA PHE A 9 -40.68 3.34 -29.80
C PHE A 9 -39.68 2.56 -30.65
N LYS A 10 -40.01 2.25 -31.91
CA LYS A 10 -39.10 1.56 -32.85
C LYS A 10 -37.84 2.37 -33.17
N ALA A 11 -37.96 3.70 -33.31
CA ALA A 11 -36.82 4.57 -33.60
C ALA A 11 -35.91 4.74 -32.36
N ARG A 12 -36.50 4.86 -31.17
CA ARG A 12 -35.74 4.82 -29.91
C ARG A 12 -34.96 3.52 -29.77
N LYS A 13 -35.62 2.37 -30.02
CA LYS A 13 -34.96 1.06 -29.95
C LYS A 13 -33.75 0.98 -30.90
N ALA A 14 -33.90 1.41 -32.15
CA ALA A 14 -32.79 1.41 -33.11
C ALA A 14 -31.62 2.32 -32.68
N VAL A 15 -31.90 3.46 -32.05
CA VAL A 15 -30.86 4.34 -31.48
C VAL A 15 -30.13 3.66 -30.32
N PHE A 16 -30.86 2.98 -29.44
CA PHE A 16 -30.27 2.22 -28.33
C PHE A 16 -29.46 1.00 -28.80
N ASP A 17 -29.97 0.25 -29.78
CA ASP A 17 -29.28 -0.91 -30.36
C ASP A 17 -27.94 -0.48 -30.98
N LYS A 18 -27.92 0.66 -31.70
CA LYS A 18 -26.70 1.25 -32.25
C LYS A 18 -25.75 1.79 -31.18
N LEU A 19 -26.29 2.35 -30.10
CA LEU A 19 -25.49 2.79 -28.94
C LEU A 19 -24.83 1.61 -28.25
N LEU A 20 -25.54 0.51 -28.07
CA LEU A 20 -25.03 -0.74 -27.52
C LEU A 20 -23.94 -1.35 -28.41
N GLU A 21 -24.17 -1.37 -29.73
CA GLU A 21 -23.19 -1.85 -30.71
C GLU A 21 -21.89 -1.02 -30.70
N VAL A 22 -21.97 0.29 -30.47
CA VAL A 22 -20.80 1.18 -30.37
C VAL A 22 -20.14 1.12 -28.99
N ALA A 23 -20.89 0.83 -27.94
CA ALA A 23 -20.39 0.78 -26.57
C ALA A 23 -19.74 -0.57 -26.20
N ASP A 24 -20.03 -1.64 -26.93
CA ASP A 24 -19.45 -2.96 -26.66
C ASP A 24 -17.97 -3.01 -27.05
N VAL A 25 -17.11 -3.31 -26.06
CA VAL A 25 -15.67 -3.57 -26.21
C VAL A 25 -15.39 -4.65 -27.28
N ALA A 26 -16.37 -5.50 -27.57
CA ALA A 26 -16.32 -6.50 -28.63
C ALA A 26 -16.22 -5.90 -30.05
N ASN A 27 -16.62 -4.64 -30.26
CA ASN A 27 -16.60 -3.99 -31.57
C ASN A 27 -15.34 -3.16 -31.84
N LEU A 28 -14.39 -3.15 -30.90
CA LEU A 28 -13.07 -2.55 -31.12
C LEU A 28 -12.40 -3.25 -32.30
N SER A 29 -11.93 -2.46 -33.26
CA SER A 29 -11.04 -2.91 -34.31
C SER A 29 -9.74 -3.48 -33.72
N LYS A 30 -8.99 -4.24 -34.52
CA LYS A 30 -7.74 -4.84 -34.06
C LYS A 30 -6.76 -3.81 -33.47
N ASP A 31 -6.66 -2.65 -34.11
CA ASP A 31 -5.77 -1.57 -33.67
C ASP A 31 -6.25 -0.91 -32.37
N GLU A 32 -7.57 -0.69 -32.24
CA GLU A 32 -8.16 -0.17 -31.01
C GLU A 32 -8.02 -1.15 -29.84
N ARG A 33 -8.14 -2.46 -30.08
CA ARG A 33 -7.88 -3.49 -29.07
C ARG A 33 -6.42 -3.49 -28.62
N ILE A 34 -5.47 -3.35 -29.55
CA ILE A 34 -4.04 -3.27 -29.21
C ILE A 34 -3.77 -2.06 -28.32
N LEU A 35 -4.31 -0.88 -28.68
CA LEU A 35 -4.16 0.33 -27.88
C LEU A 35 -4.81 0.20 -26.50
N TYR A 36 -5.98 -0.42 -26.43
CA TYR A 36 -6.68 -0.71 -25.19
C TYR A 36 -5.87 -1.65 -24.28
N ASP A 37 -5.36 -2.76 -24.82
CA ASP A 37 -4.56 -3.73 -24.08
C ASP A 37 -3.24 -3.11 -23.59
N GLU A 38 -2.61 -2.25 -24.40
CA GLU A 38 -1.40 -1.52 -24.00
C GLU A 38 -1.69 -0.51 -22.89
N ALA A 39 -2.80 0.23 -22.97
CA ALA A 39 -3.24 1.13 -21.91
C ALA A 39 -3.54 0.36 -20.60
N LEU A 40 -4.22 -0.78 -20.71
CA LEU A 40 -4.54 -1.64 -19.58
C LEU A 40 -3.27 -2.23 -18.95
N LYS A 41 -2.30 -2.64 -19.76
CA LYS A 41 -0.99 -3.10 -19.29
C LYS A 41 -0.28 -1.99 -18.50
N ARG A 42 -0.17 -0.78 -19.07
CA ARG A 42 0.46 0.37 -18.39
C ARG A 42 -0.21 0.69 -17.05
N TYR A 43 -1.54 0.67 -17.03
CA TYR A 43 -2.31 0.89 -15.80
C TYR A 43 -2.00 -0.18 -14.74
N ARG A 44 -1.97 -1.45 -15.13
CA ARG A 44 -1.65 -2.57 -14.23
C ARG A 44 -0.22 -2.49 -13.71
N ASP A 45 0.75 -2.23 -14.59
CA ASP A 45 2.16 -2.10 -14.22
C ASP A 45 2.36 -0.94 -13.24
N TYR A 46 1.71 0.20 -13.49
CA TYR A 46 1.73 1.34 -12.59
C TYR A 46 1.11 1.00 -11.23
N LYS A 47 -0.09 0.42 -11.21
CA LYS A 47 -0.77 0.03 -9.97
C LYS A 47 0.09 -0.95 -9.16
N ASN A 48 0.60 -2.01 -9.79
CA ASN A 48 1.46 -3.00 -9.14
C ASN A 48 2.73 -2.36 -8.55
N THR A 49 3.31 -1.38 -9.24
CA THR A 49 4.49 -0.66 -8.76
C THR A 49 4.18 0.14 -7.50
N ILE A 50 3.04 0.83 -7.47
CA ILE A 50 2.60 1.59 -6.29
C ILE A 50 2.27 0.66 -5.13
N ASP A 51 1.45 -0.38 -5.37
CA ASP A 51 1.05 -1.35 -4.36
C ASP A 51 2.29 -2.02 -3.73
N TYR A 52 3.27 -2.43 -4.54
CA TYR A 52 4.52 -3.00 -4.07
C TYR A 52 5.35 -2.01 -3.24
N ALA A 53 5.43 -0.74 -3.66
CA ALA A 53 6.16 0.28 -2.93
C ALA A 53 5.51 0.58 -1.56
N GLU A 54 4.18 0.63 -1.50
CA GLU A 54 3.43 0.82 -0.26
C GLU A 54 3.63 -0.37 0.70
N GLU A 55 3.44 -1.60 0.22
CA GLU A 55 3.63 -2.82 1.02
C GLU A 55 5.05 -2.88 1.59
N LYS A 56 6.07 -2.65 0.76
CA LYS A 56 7.47 -2.63 1.21
C LYS A 56 7.77 -1.48 2.15
N GLY A 57 7.14 -0.33 1.96
CA GLY A 57 7.25 0.82 2.85
C GLY A 57 6.72 0.50 4.25
N VAL A 58 5.53 -0.09 4.32
CA VAL A 58 4.90 -0.52 5.57
C VAL A 58 5.73 -1.61 6.26
N GLU A 59 6.16 -2.64 5.53
CA GLU A 59 6.97 -3.73 6.07
C GLU A 59 8.28 -3.20 6.70
N LYS A 60 8.99 -2.33 5.97
CA LYS A 60 10.20 -1.67 6.48
C LYS A 60 9.91 -0.79 7.68
N GLY A 61 8.84 0.00 7.64
CA GLY A 61 8.42 0.87 8.74
C GLY A 61 8.15 0.09 10.02
N ILE A 62 7.41 -1.03 9.92
CA ILE A 62 7.13 -1.92 11.05
C ILE A 62 8.41 -2.53 11.60
N LYS A 63 9.32 -3.00 10.73
CA LYS A 63 10.58 -3.61 11.16
C LYS A 63 11.46 -2.59 11.91
N ILE A 64 11.66 -1.40 11.34
CA ILE A 64 12.42 -0.32 11.97
C ILE A 64 11.76 0.10 13.29
N GLY A 65 10.43 0.22 13.32
CA GLY A 65 9.69 0.58 14.52
C GLY A 65 9.86 -0.45 15.65
N LYS A 66 9.79 -1.74 15.33
CA LYS A 66 10.03 -2.81 16.31
C LYS A 66 11.46 -2.82 16.85
N GLU A 67 12.45 -2.65 15.97
CA GLU A 67 13.86 -2.59 16.38
C GLU A 67 14.16 -1.38 17.27
N LYS A 68 13.67 -0.18 16.88
CA LYS A 68 13.82 1.04 17.69
C LYS A 68 13.10 0.91 19.02
N GLY A 69 11.85 0.47 19.01
CA GLY A 69 11.04 0.32 20.23
C GLY A 69 11.68 -0.66 21.22
N LYS A 70 12.20 -1.79 20.74
CA LYS A 70 12.92 -2.75 21.58
C LYS A 70 14.16 -2.13 22.23
N THR A 71 14.98 -1.42 21.46
CA THR A 71 16.19 -0.76 21.99
C THR A 71 15.86 0.34 22.99
N GLU A 72 14.84 1.17 22.71
CA GLU A 72 14.37 2.22 23.61
C GLU A 72 13.82 1.63 24.92
N GLU A 73 13.04 0.56 24.85
CA GLU A 73 12.52 -0.15 26.02
C GLU A 73 13.65 -0.76 26.86
N GLN A 74 14.62 -1.44 26.23
CA GLN A 74 15.79 -1.99 26.92
C GLN A 74 16.57 -0.91 27.67
N ARG A 75 16.80 0.26 27.04
CA ARG A 75 17.48 1.40 27.66
C ARG A 75 16.67 2.00 28.81
N LEU A 76 15.36 2.12 28.66
CA LEU A 76 14.49 2.62 29.73
C LEU A 76 14.51 1.69 30.94
N ILE A 77 14.43 0.38 30.72
CA ILE A 77 14.53 -0.64 31.78
C ILE A 77 15.90 -0.55 32.47
N ALA A 78 16.99 -0.48 31.70
CA ALA A 78 18.33 -0.36 32.26
C ALA A 78 18.50 0.91 33.11
N ALA A 79 18.05 2.07 32.61
CA ALA A 79 18.09 3.32 33.36
C ALA A 79 17.29 3.24 34.67
N ASN A 80 16.13 2.58 34.65
CA ASN A 80 15.31 2.37 35.85
C ASN A 80 15.99 1.44 36.87
N PHE A 81 16.65 0.37 36.42
CA PHE A 81 17.42 -0.50 37.31
C PHE A 81 18.65 0.20 37.90
N LYS A 82 19.37 0.98 37.09
CA LYS A 82 20.52 1.77 37.54
C LYS A 82 20.11 2.75 38.65
N LYS A 83 18.98 3.45 38.48
CA LYS A 83 18.39 4.34 39.51
C LYS A 83 18.04 3.63 40.81
N ARG A 84 17.78 2.32 40.76
CA ARG A 84 17.48 1.48 41.94
C ARG A 84 18.73 0.83 42.56
N GLY A 85 19.92 1.11 42.03
CA GLY A 85 21.18 0.58 42.54
C GLY A 85 21.41 -0.90 42.22
N VAL A 86 20.76 -1.44 41.18
CA VAL A 86 21.04 -2.79 40.69
C VAL A 86 22.43 -2.81 40.04
N ASN A 87 23.21 -3.89 40.24
CA ASN A 87 24.54 -4.03 39.65
C ASN A 87 24.46 -4.09 38.11
N THR A 88 25.43 -3.46 37.45
CA THR A 88 25.51 -3.33 35.99
C THR A 88 25.54 -4.67 35.28
N GLU A 89 26.18 -5.68 35.86
CA GLU A 89 26.22 -7.06 35.35
C GLU A 89 24.82 -7.68 35.26
N MET A 90 23.98 -7.52 36.27
CA MET A 90 22.60 -8.03 36.25
C MET A 90 21.73 -7.25 35.28
N ILE A 91 21.94 -5.93 35.17
CA ILE A 91 21.25 -5.10 34.18
C ILE A 91 21.60 -5.57 32.76
N ALA A 92 22.86 -5.86 32.49
CA ALA A 92 23.32 -6.39 31.20
C ALA A 92 22.67 -7.73 30.88
N GLN A 93 22.61 -8.65 31.86
CA GLN A 93 21.94 -9.95 31.68
C GLN A 93 20.44 -9.82 31.42
N CYS A 94 19.75 -8.87 32.07
CA CYS A 94 18.30 -8.72 31.92
C CYS A 94 17.89 -7.95 30.65
N THR A 95 18.68 -6.95 30.25
CA THR A 95 18.33 -6.06 29.15
C THR A 95 19.02 -6.43 27.84
N GLY A 96 20.11 -7.20 27.89
CA GLY A 96 20.92 -7.52 26.72
C GLY A 96 21.78 -6.37 26.22
N LEU A 97 21.86 -5.26 26.96
CA LEU A 97 22.78 -4.16 26.69
C LEU A 97 24.19 -4.51 27.17
N SER A 98 25.19 -3.94 26.52
CA SER A 98 26.57 -4.03 27.01
C SER A 98 26.77 -3.22 28.29
N ILE A 99 27.79 -3.58 29.07
CA ILE A 99 28.15 -2.84 30.29
C ILE A 99 28.48 -1.38 29.95
N GLU A 100 29.21 -1.14 28.85
CA GLU A 100 29.52 0.20 28.36
C GLU A 100 28.27 1.03 28.05
N GLU A 101 27.26 0.44 27.41
CA GLU A 101 25.99 1.13 27.16
C GLU A 101 25.28 1.48 28.46
N ILE A 102 25.27 0.57 29.44
CA ILE A 102 24.63 0.79 30.74
C ILE A 102 25.36 1.86 31.56
N ASP A 103 26.69 1.88 31.50
CA ASP A 103 27.50 2.87 32.20
C ASP A 103 27.27 4.29 31.63
N ASN A 104 26.98 4.37 30.33
CA ASN A 104 26.67 5.62 29.62
C ASN A 104 25.18 6.06 29.71
N LEU A 105 24.28 5.25 30.31
CA LEU A 105 22.88 5.62 30.61
C LEU A 105 22.74 6.46 31.88
#